data_AF-A0A0C7QKP1-F1
#
_entry.id   AF-A0A0C7QKP1-F1
#
_cell.length_a   1.000
_cell.length_b   1.000
_cell.length_c   1.000
_cell.angle_alpha   90.00
_cell.angle_beta   90.00
_cell.angle_gamma   90.00
#
_symmetry.space_group_name_H-M   'P 1'
#
loop_
_entity.id
_entity.type
_entity.pdbx_description
1 polymer ?
#
loop_
_entity_poly.entity_id
_entity_poly.type
_entity_poly.pdbx_seq_one_letter_code
_entity_poly.pdbx_strand_id
1 'polypeptide(L)'
;MKKCEECFWRRNYIGKNTDSEKFCAFDKKKSEDICKYFDYTCTCCKDEQAIVMYKGNTYCKECIISELNIQTYTIEHYQTEDGEYLGDDSEDFESLLENNFKYIKTIEEF
;
A
#
# COMPACT_ATOMS: atom_id res chain seq x y z
N MET A 1 -14.60 34.98 16.30
CA MET A 1 -14.26 33.88 15.38
C MET A 1 -13.13 33.10 16.03
N LYS A 2 -13.29 31.80 16.33
CA LYS A 2 -12.24 31.00 16.98
C LYS A 2 -11.05 30.84 16.02
N LYS A 3 -9.81 30.94 16.51
CA LYS A 3 -8.63 30.81 15.66
C LYS A 3 -8.13 29.36 15.60
N CYS A 4 -7.52 28.94 14.49
CA CYS A 4 -7.00 27.57 14.34
C CYS A 4 -5.99 27.14 15.41
N GLU A 5 -5.32 28.06 16.09
CA GLU A 5 -4.45 27.74 17.23
C GLU A 5 -5.24 27.26 18.46
N GLU A 6 -6.53 27.57 18.53
CA GLU A 6 -7.44 27.25 19.64
C GLU A 6 -8.28 25.99 19.37
N CYS A 7 -8.00 25.27 18.29
CA CYS A 7 -8.68 24.04 17.94
C CYS A 7 -8.09 22.85 18.71
N PHE A 8 -8.92 21.86 19.00
CA PHE A 8 -8.43 20.63 19.64
C PHE A 8 -7.84 19.64 18.61
N TRP A 9 -8.02 19.91 17.31
CA TRP A 9 -7.43 19.12 16.23
C TRP A 9 -7.27 19.94 14.93
N ARG A 10 -6.09 19.81 14.29
CA ARG A 10 -5.66 20.56 13.09
C ARG A 10 -5.06 19.60 12.05
N ARG A 11 -5.41 19.77 10.77
CA ARG A 11 -4.70 19.15 9.64
C ARG A 11 -4.53 20.13 8.49
N ASN A 12 -3.37 20.03 7.83
CA ASN A 12 -3.11 20.76 6.59
C ASN A 12 -3.61 19.91 5.42
N TYR A 13 -4.56 20.41 4.63
CA TYR A 13 -4.90 19.80 3.35
C TYR A 13 -3.79 20.12 2.34
N ILE A 14 -3.38 19.11 1.56
CA ILE A 14 -2.55 19.32 0.37
C ILE A 14 -3.48 19.10 -0.83
N GLY A 15 -4.18 20.16 -1.24
CA GLY A 15 -5.01 20.20 -2.44
C GLY A 15 -4.21 20.67 -3.66
N LYS A 16 -4.67 20.31 -4.87
CA LYS A 16 -3.96 20.49 -6.15
C LYS A 16 -3.69 21.93 -6.58
N ASN A 17 -4.24 22.95 -5.92
CA ASN A 17 -4.00 24.34 -6.24
C ASN A 17 -3.99 25.19 -4.96
N THR A 18 -2.81 25.75 -4.66
CA THR A 18 -2.52 26.89 -3.77
C THR A 18 -2.85 26.74 -2.28
N ASP A 19 -1.86 27.13 -1.45
CA ASP A 19 -1.85 27.34 0.00
C ASP A 19 -2.59 26.32 0.88
N SER A 20 -1.84 25.60 1.71
CA SER A 20 -2.35 24.61 2.67
C SER A 20 -3.62 25.08 3.39
N GLU A 21 -4.79 24.64 2.95
CA GLU A 21 -6.04 24.93 3.64
C GLU A 21 -6.01 24.19 4.99
N LYS A 22 -6.06 24.94 6.09
CA LYS A 22 -6.04 24.38 7.44
C LYS A 22 -7.48 24.11 7.86
N PHE A 23 -7.82 22.83 8.02
CA PHE A 23 -9.07 22.46 8.66
C PHE A 23 -8.87 22.40 10.19
N CYS A 24 -9.76 23.07 10.93
CA CYS A 24 -9.66 23.23 12.38
C CYS A 24 -11.02 22.94 13.03
N ALA A 25 -11.06 21.93 13.90
CA ALA A 25 -12.27 21.53 14.60
C ALA A 25 -12.35 22.14 16.01
N PHE A 26 -13.50 22.73 16.36
CA PHE A 26 -13.67 23.53 17.57
C PHE A 26 -14.68 22.99 18.60
N ASP A 27 -15.44 21.96 18.24
CA ASP A 27 -16.47 21.36 19.11
C ASP A 27 -16.08 19.93 19.56
N LYS A 28 -15.94 19.74 20.87
CA LYS A 28 -15.63 18.44 21.49
C LYS A 28 -16.80 17.44 21.39
N LYS A 29 -18.05 17.91 21.22
CA LYS A 29 -19.24 17.04 21.14
C LYS A 29 -19.41 16.32 19.80
N LYS A 30 -18.73 16.78 18.74
CA LYS A 30 -18.77 16.19 17.40
C LYS A 30 -17.64 15.19 17.14
N SER A 31 -16.84 14.79 18.14
CA SER A 31 -15.67 13.93 17.94
C SER A 31 -16.01 12.61 17.26
N GLU A 32 -17.16 12.01 17.55
CA GLU A 32 -17.60 10.76 16.93
C GLU A 32 -17.99 10.93 15.46
N ASP A 33 -18.64 12.05 15.09
CA ASP A 33 -18.96 12.37 13.69
C ASP A 33 -17.74 12.85 12.93
N ILE A 34 -16.80 13.52 13.60
CA ILE A 34 -15.47 13.87 13.07
C ILE A 34 -14.79 12.60 12.57
N CYS A 35 -14.74 11.52 13.37
CA CYS A 35 -14.20 10.25 12.91
C CYS A 35 -14.86 9.73 11.63
N LYS A 36 -16.19 9.89 11.46
CA LYS A 36 -16.91 9.50 10.23
C LYS A 36 -16.56 10.37 9.01
N TYR A 37 -16.23 11.64 9.21
CA TYR A 37 -15.69 12.51 8.15
C TYR A 37 -14.27 12.11 7.72
N PHE A 38 -13.56 11.34 8.53
CA PHE A 38 -12.19 10.90 8.29
C PHE A 38 -12.05 9.39 8.10
N ASP A 39 -13.16 8.66 8.10
CA ASP A 39 -13.14 7.27 7.67
C ASP A 39 -13.04 7.30 6.15
N TYR A 40 -11.79 7.39 5.70
CA TYR A 40 -11.45 7.42 4.29
C TYR A 40 -11.88 6.07 3.72
N THR A 41 -13.10 6.01 3.22
CA THR A 41 -13.61 4.87 2.48
C THR A 41 -13.07 4.94 1.06
N CYS A 42 -12.85 3.78 0.47
CA CYS A 42 -12.47 3.68 -0.93
C CYS A 42 -13.58 4.29 -1.79
N THR A 43 -13.22 5.21 -2.68
CA THR A 43 -14.18 5.90 -3.56
C THR A 43 -14.91 4.91 -4.49
N CYS A 44 -14.24 3.81 -4.86
CA CYS A 44 -14.74 2.83 -5.83
C CYS A 44 -15.71 1.81 -5.21
N CYS A 45 -15.34 1.16 -4.10
CA CYS A 45 -16.16 0.12 -3.49
C CYS A 45 -16.91 0.57 -2.23
N LYS A 46 -16.53 1.69 -1.61
CA LYS A 46 -17.14 2.31 -0.39
C LYS A 46 -17.17 1.44 0.87
N ASP A 47 -16.89 0.15 0.75
CA ASP A 47 -16.95 -0.83 1.83
C ASP A 47 -15.57 -1.15 2.43
N GLU A 48 -14.49 -0.66 1.82
CA GLU A 48 -13.12 -0.83 2.32
C GLU A 48 -12.49 0.50 2.73
N GLN A 49 -11.57 0.41 3.70
CA GLN A 49 -10.76 1.55 4.10
C GLN A 49 -9.71 1.85 3.03
N ALA A 50 -9.65 3.11 2.62
CA ALA A 50 -8.66 3.60 1.68
C ALA A 50 -7.27 3.65 2.34
N ILE A 51 -6.26 3.24 1.58
CA ILE A 51 -4.86 3.24 2.01
C ILE A 51 -4.06 4.35 1.32
N VAL A 52 -4.58 4.91 0.22
CA VAL A 52 -3.90 5.95 -0.59
C VAL A 52 -4.89 6.97 -1.12
N MET A 53 -4.37 8.16 -1.45
CA MET A 53 -5.09 9.23 -2.13
C MET A 53 -4.39 9.57 -3.45
N TYR A 54 -5.13 9.52 -4.56
CA TYR A 54 -4.62 9.80 -5.90
C TYR A 54 -5.56 10.76 -6.62
N LYS A 55 -5.00 11.84 -7.17
CA LYS A 55 -5.72 12.91 -7.89
C LYS A 55 -6.90 13.56 -7.13
N GLY A 56 -6.98 13.41 -5.80
CA GLY A 56 -8.05 13.95 -4.96
C GLY A 56 -9.11 12.92 -4.54
N ASN A 57 -9.00 11.67 -5.01
CA ASN A 57 -9.86 10.55 -4.63
C ASN A 57 -9.10 9.59 -3.70
N THR A 58 -9.84 8.88 -2.85
CA THR A 58 -9.31 7.88 -1.90
C THR A 58 -9.53 6.47 -2.44
N TYR A 59 -8.53 5.59 -2.34
CA TYR A 59 -8.59 4.24 -2.91
C TYR A 59 -8.06 3.20 -1.91
N CYS A 60 -8.69 2.01 -1.91
CA CYS A 60 -8.09 0.79 -1.35
C CYS A 60 -7.04 0.22 -2.32
N LYS A 61 -6.35 -0.85 -1.91
CA LYS A 61 -5.25 -1.47 -2.68
C LYS A 61 -5.70 -1.91 -4.07
N GLU A 62 -6.81 -2.64 -4.16
CA GLU A 62 -7.28 -3.20 -5.43
C GLU A 62 -7.71 -2.10 -6.40
N CYS A 63 -8.43 -1.09 -5.90
CA CYS A 63 -8.94 -0.02 -6.74
C CYS A 63 -7.83 0.89 -7.28
N ILE A 64 -6.75 1.14 -6.52
CA ILE A 64 -5.63 1.93 -7.07
C ILE A 64 -4.82 1.14 -8.10
N ILE A 65 -4.68 -0.17 -7.93
CA ILE A 65 -4.05 -1.05 -8.93
C ILE A 65 -4.82 -0.96 -10.25
N SER A 66 -6.15 -1.07 -10.19
CA SER A 66 -7.00 -0.94 -11.37
C SER A 66 -6.97 0.46 -11.98
N GLU A 67 -7.07 1.53 -11.18
CA GLU A 67 -7.06 2.93 -11.64
C GLU A 67 -5.76 3.28 -12.38
N LEU A 68 -4.64 2.73 -11.91
CA LEU A 68 -3.32 2.98 -12.50
C LEU A 68 -2.97 1.96 -13.61
N ASN A 69 -3.87 1.02 -13.94
CA ASN A 69 -3.61 -0.09 -14.84
C ASN A 69 -2.31 -0.85 -14.50
N ILE A 70 -2.05 -1.02 -13.20
CA ILE A 70 -0.89 -1.77 -12.73
C ILE A 70 -1.12 -3.25 -13.04
N GLN A 71 -0.21 -3.85 -13.79
CA GLN A 71 -0.19 -5.29 -13.98
C GLN A 71 0.52 -5.93 -12.79
N THR A 72 -0.10 -6.96 -12.23
CA THR A 72 0.49 -7.79 -11.17
C THR A 72 1.00 -9.09 -11.78
N TYR A 73 2.17 -9.52 -11.35
CA TYR A 73 2.74 -10.83 -11.67
C TYR A 73 3.06 -11.56 -10.37
N THR A 74 3.08 -12.89 -10.45
CA THR A 74 3.51 -13.76 -9.36
C THR A 74 4.97 -14.13 -9.59
N ILE A 75 5.75 -14.16 -8.52
CA ILE A 75 7.13 -14.66 -8.50
C ILE A 75 7.09 -15.94 -7.68
N GLU A 76 7.57 -17.05 -8.25
CA GLU A 76 7.78 -18.29 -7.50
C GLU A 76 9.08 -18.20 -6.70
N HIS A 77 9.02 -18.51 -5.40
CA HIS A 77 10.17 -18.49 -4.50
C HIS A 77 10.47 -19.90 -4.02
N TYR A 78 11.74 -20.29 -4.00
CA TYR A 78 12.19 -21.61 -3.59
C TYR A 78 12.80 -21.54 -2.19
N GLN A 79 12.36 -22.44 -1.31
CA GLN A 79 12.90 -22.56 0.05
C GLN A 79 12.96 -24.03 0.48
N THR A 80 13.86 -24.34 1.40
CA THR A 80 13.92 -25.65 2.04
C THR A 80 12.78 -25.84 3.05
N GLU A 81 12.55 -27.08 3.51
CA GLU A 81 11.51 -27.38 4.51
C GLU A 81 11.78 -26.69 5.86
N ASP A 82 13.05 -26.45 6.21
CA ASP A 82 13.47 -25.71 7.40
C ASP A 82 13.49 -24.18 7.21
N GLY A 83 13.14 -23.69 6.02
CA GLY A 83 12.90 -22.28 5.73
C GLY A 83 14.11 -21.49 5.21
N GLU A 84 15.18 -22.15 4.75
CA GLU A 84 16.29 -21.49 4.06
C GLU A 84 15.84 -21.03 2.67
N TYR A 85 15.99 -19.74 2.38
CA TYR A 85 15.66 -19.17 1.08
C TYR A 85 16.74 -19.52 0.05
N LEU A 86 16.34 -20.19 -1.03
CA LEU A 86 17.24 -20.63 -2.09
C LEU A 86 17.32 -19.60 -3.22
N GLY A 87 16.21 -18.94 -3.54
CA GLY A 87 16.09 -17.98 -4.65
C GLY A 87 14.66 -17.86 -5.17
N ASP A 88 14.50 -17.29 -6.35
CA ASP A 88 13.20 -17.14 -7.03
C ASP A 88 13.28 -17.46 -8.54
N ASP A 89 12.14 -17.44 -9.22
CA ASP A 89 12.00 -17.74 -10.65
C ASP A 89 12.71 -16.75 -11.59
N SER A 90 13.32 -15.68 -11.07
CA SER A 90 14.22 -14.84 -11.85
C SER A 90 15.60 -15.48 -12.05
N GLU A 91 15.94 -16.47 -11.22
CA GLU A 91 17.15 -17.27 -11.32
C GLU A 91 16.84 -18.64 -11.93
N ASP A 92 17.76 -19.15 -12.76
CA ASP A 92 17.66 -20.48 -13.35
C ASP A 92 17.63 -21.55 -12.25
N PHE A 93 16.60 -22.40 -12.22
CA PHE A 93 16.34 -23.31 -11.10
C PHE A 93 17.50 -24.29 -10.91
N GLU A 94 18.07 -24.78 -12.00
CA GLU A 94 19.25 -25.62 -12.03
C GLU A 94 20.44 -24.91 -11.37
N SER A 95 20.66 -23.64 -11.71
CA SER A 95 21.71 -22.80 -11.11
C SER A 95 21.49 -22.57 -9.61
N LEU A 96 20.24 -22.38 -9.17
CA LEU A 96 19.87 -22.27 -7.76
C LEU A 96 20.27 -23.53 -6.99
N LEU A 97 19.97 -24.71 -7.56
CA LEU A 97 20.30 -25.98 -6.93
C LEU A 97 21.81 -26.20 -6.86
N GLU A 98 22.56 -25.91 -7.92
CA GLU A 98 24.02 -26.08 -7.91
C GLU A 98 24.73 -25.14 -6.94
N ASN A 99 24.23 -23.91 -6.77
CA ASN A 99 24.80 -22.94 -5.84
C ASN A 99 24.55 -23.30 -4.37
N ASN A 100 23.39 -23.88 -4.06
CA ASN A 100 22.99 -24.19 -2.69
C ASN A 100 23.35 -25.63 -2.27
N PHE A 101 23.55 -26.57 -3.20
CA PHE A 101 23.79 -27.98 -2.90
C PHE A 101 25.04 -28.55 -3.59
N LYS A 102 26.08 -28.80 -2.79
CA LYS A 102 27.41 -29.28 -3.22
C LYS A 102 27.43 -30.58 -4.06
N TYR A 103 26.38 -31.38 -4.00
CA TYR A 103 26.31 -32.70 -4.65
C TYR A 103 25.30 -32.78 -5.80
N ILE A 104 24.74 -31.65 -6.21
CA ILE A 104 23.89 -31.56 -7.39
C ILE A 104 24.77 -31.22 -8.61
N LYS A 105 24.47 -31.87 -9.74
CA LYS A 105 24.99 -31.54 -11.06
C LYS A 105 23.87 -31.66 -12.07
N THR A 106 23.68 -30.62 -12.86
CA THR A 106 22.71 -30.61 -13.94
C THR A 106 23.18 -31.56 -15.05
N ILE A 107 22.26 -32.32 -15.63
CA ILE A 107 22.55 -33.18 -16.78
C ILE A 107 22.28 -32.36 -18.03
N GLU A 108 23.32 -32.00 -18.78
CA GLU A 108 23.17 -31.36 -20.09
C GLU A 108 22.65 -32.41 -21.09
N GLU A 109 21.49 -32.15 -21.70
CA GLU A 109 21.02 -32.91 -22.87
C GLU A 109 21.73 -32.39 -24.14
N PHE A 110 22.34 -33.29 -24.91
CA PHE A 110 23.04 -33.00 -26.17
C PHE A 110 22.12 -33.02 -27.39
#